data_AF-A0A7V1C2F2-F1
#
_entry.id   AF-A0A7V1C2F2-F1
#
_cell.length_a   1.000
_cell.length_b   1.000
_cell.length_c   1.000
_cell.angle_alpha   90.00
_cell.angle_beta   90.00
_cell.angle_gamma   90.00
#
_symmetry.space_group_name_H-M   'P 1'
#
loop_
_entity.id
_entity.type
_entity.pdbx_description
1 polymer ?
#
loop_
_entity_poly.entity_id
_entity_poly.type
_entity_poly.pdbx_seq_one_letter_code
_entity_poly.pdbx_strand_id
1 'polypeptide(L)'
;MKYFRKCCVPLFLVATIAAISLRLPLLEQRPMHGDEAVHAVKFGELLEKGSYRYNPDEYHGPTLNYLTLIPARLSSARKLSDLSEFTLRIVPVFFGVCLVLLLWLLTDGLGRPAVVCAAVLTAVSPAFVFYSRYYIQEMLLVCFTFGAITFGYRYTQNKSIKWALLTALSLGLMHATKETSIIAFGSMLLAVLIMLLMQRRQDGSVLSIKEIVKPRHAVAALITAAIVSALFYSSFFTNPTGILDSIRTYSTYFSRAGRNGLHNHPWYYYLKMLIYFKVAAGPVWSEALIVILAVVGFIVAVTRKGIAGVNFALLRFIAFYTLIMTVLYSVIPYKTPW
;
A
#
# COMPACT_ATOMS: atom_id res chain seq x y z
N MET A 1 9.84 17.99 27.33
CA MET A 1 9.83 17.99 25.84
C MET A 1 11.17 17.69 25.15
N LYS A 2 12.33 18.21 25.61
CA LYS A 2 13.63 18.01 24.94
C LYS A 2 14.17 16.56 25.01
N TYR A 3 13.95 15.85 26.12
CA TYR A 3 14.31 14.44 26.30
C TYR A 3 13.49 13.49 25.41
N PHE A 4 12.16 13.68 25.34
CA PHE A 4 11.28 12.87 24.48
C PHE A 4 11.67 12.98 22.99
N ARG A 5 12.11 14.16 22.55
CA ARG A 5 12.61 14.39 21.19
C ARG A 5 13.89 13.59 20.87
N LYS A 6 14.74 13.32 21.86
CA LYS A 6 15.99 12.54 21.69
C LYS A 6 15.73 11.03 21.62
N CYS A 7 14.73 10.51 22.35
CA CYS A 7 14.43 9.07 22.38
C CYS A 7 13.69 8.57 21.13
N CYS A 8 12.97 9.43 20.41
CA CYS A 8 12.15 9.00 19.26
C CYS A 8 12.97 8.45 18.07
N VAL A 9 14.16 9.02 17.80
CA VAL A 9 15.01 8.56 16.70
C VAL A 9 15.57 7.15 16.98
N PRO A 10 16.20 6.88 18.14
CA PRO A 10 16.60 5.51 18.50
C PRO A 10 15.46 4.51 18.46
N LEU A 11 14.28 4.85 19.01
CA LEU A 11 13.13 3.94 18.99
C LEU A 11 12.63 3.63 17.58
N PHE A 12 12.63 4.62 16.69
CA PHE A 12 12.28 4.40 15.28
C PHE A 12 13.29 3.51 14.56
N LEU A 13 14.59 3.69 14.85
CA LEU A 13 15.63 2.81 14.33
C LEU A 13 15.48 1.39 14.87
N VAL A 14 15.19 1.22 16.16
CA VAL A 14 14.90 -0.09 16.75
C VAL A 14 13.69 -0.74 16.08
N ALA A 15 12.61 0.01 15.82
CA ALA A 15 11.45 -0.50 15.08
C ALA A 15 11.83 -0.94 13.64
N THR A 16 12.70 -0.19 12.97
CA THR A 16 13.18 -0.53 11.63
C THR A 16 14.05 -1.80 11.66
N ILE A 17 14.96 -1.91 12.62
CA ILE A 17 15.79 -3.10 12.82
C ILE A 17 14.90 -4.32 13.13
N ALA A 18 13.95 -4.18 14.06
CA ALA A 18 12.99 -5.22 14.36
C ALA A 18 12.20 -5.64 13.10
N ALA A 19 11.82 -4.68 12.27
CA ALA A 19 11.12 -4.97 11.03
C ALA A 19 11.94 -5.85 10.08
N ILE A 20 13.25 -5.55 9.94
CA ILE A 20 14.20 -6.35 9.15
C ILE A 20 14.39 -7.73 9.80
N SER A 21 14.66 -7.79 11.10
CA SER A 21 14.92 -9.03 11.84
C SER A 21 13.75 -10.01 11.80
N LEU A 22 12.51 -9.54 11.75
CA LEU A 22 11.32 -10.39 11.65
C LEU A 22 11.04 -10.86 10.21
N ARG A 23 11.47 -10.10 9.20
CA ARG A 23 11.08 -10.32 7.79
C ARG A 23 12.16 -11.02 6.97
N LEU A 24 13.43 -10.78 7.25
CA LEU A 24 14.55 -11.22 6.42
C LEU A 24 15.05 -12.65 6.69
N PRO A 25 15.14 -13.15 7.94
CA PRO A 25 15.72 -14.48 8.19
C PRO A 25 14.82 -15.60 7.66
N LEU A 26 15.43 -16.70 7.20
CA LEU A 26 14.73 -17.96 6.89
C LEU A 26 13.61 -17.80 5.84
N LEU A 27 13.82 -16.97 4.81
CA LEU A 27 12.81 -16.77 3.75
C LEU A 27 12.49 -18.04 2.97
N GLU A 28 13.37 -19.05 2.98
CA GLU A 28 13.22 -20.32 2.25
C GLU A 28 12.55 -21.41 3.09
N GLN A 29 12.29 -21.16 4.38
CA GLN A 29 11.86 -22.21 5.33
C GLN A 29 10.53 -22.88 4.98
N ARG A 30 9.64 -22.20 4.25
CA ARG A 30 8.33 -22.74 3.86
C ARG A 30 8.24 -22.94 2.34
N PRO A 31 7.53 -23.99 1.88
CA PRO A 31 7.20 -24.16 0.47
C PRO A 31 6.52 -22.92 -0.12
N MET A 32 6.65 -22.74 -1.43
CA MET A 32 5.86 -21.74 -2.14
C MET A 32 4.38 -22.09 -2.10
N HIS A 33 3.55 -21.09 -1.78
CA HIS A 33 2.11 -21.22 -2.01
C HIS A 33 1.80 -21.19 -3.51
N GLY A 34 0.61 -21.66 -3.91
CA GLY A 34 0.15 -21.62 -5.30
C GLY A 34 0.30 -20.24 -5.96
N ASP A 35 -0.14 -19.17 -5.28
CA ASP A 35 0.00 -17.80 -5.79
C ASP A 35 1.47 -17.37 -5.99
N GLU A 36 2.37 -17.75 -5.07
CA GLU A 36 3.80 -17.46 -5.22
C GLU A 36 4.38 -18.19 -6.42
N ALA A 37 4.04 -19.47 -6.58
CA ALA A 37 4.51 -20.30 -7.69
C ALA A 37 4.02 -19.77 -9.04
N VAL A 38 2.75 -19.36 -9.14
CA VAL A 38 2.19 -18.72 -10.33
C VAL A 38 2.98 -17.48 -10.72
N HIS A 39 3.28 -16.60 -9.76
CA HIS A 39 4.08 -15.42 -10.02
C HIS A 39 5.55 -15.74 -10.32
N ALA A 40 6.12 -16.76 -9.68
CA ALA A 40 7.48 -17.21 -9.96
C ALA A 40 7.63 -17.71 -11.40
N VAL A 41 6.67 -18.50 -11.91
CA VAL A 41 6.66 -18.99 -13.30
C VAL A 41 6.58 -17.82 -14.28
N LYS A 42 5.67 -16.85 -14.04
CA LYS A 42 5.57 -15.65 -14.88
C LYS A 42 6.83 -14.80 -14.86
N PHE A 43 7.44 -14.66 -13.70
CA PHE A 43 8.73 -13.99 -13.59
C PHE A 43 9.83 -14.74 -14.34
N GLY A 44 9.81 -16.08 -14.31
CA GLY A 44 10.71 -16.94 -15.08
C GLY A 44 10.66 -16.66 -16.58
N GLU A 45 9.46 -16.49 -17.16
CA GLU A 45 9.32 -16.10 -18.58
C GLU A 45 9.97 -14.74 -18.88
N LEU A 46 9.76 -13.76 -18.00
CA LEU A 46 10.41 -12.45 -18.12
C LEU A 46 11.93 -12.56 -17.99
N LEU A 47 12.43 -13.38 -17.07
CA LEU A 47 13.85 -13.55 -16.81
C LEU A 47 14.57 -14.25 -17.98
N GLU A 48 14.00 -15.34 -18.49
CA GLU A 48 14.62 -16.18 -19.51
C GLU A 48 14.46 -15.63 -20.92
N LYS A 49 13.28 -15.10 -21.23
CA LYS A 49 12.90 -14.72 -22.60
C LYS A 49 12.85 -13.21 -22.80
N GLY A 50 12.99 -12.42 -21.72
CA GLY A 50 12.82 -10.96 -21.77
C GLY A 50 11.38 -10.52 -22.08
N SER A 51 10.41 -11.43 -21.98
CA SER A 51 9.02 -11.20 -22.38
C SER A 51 8.11 -11.24 -21.17
N TYR A 52 7.28 -10.20 -21.01
CA TYR A 52 6.18 -10.18 -20.07
C TYR A 52 4.93 -9.70 -20.81
N ARG A 53 3.79 -10.35 -20.57
CA ARG A 53 2.49 -9.92 -21.11
C ARG A 53 1.47 -9.91 -19.99
N TYR A 54 0.92 -8.73 -19.72
CA TYR A 54 -0.23 -8.60 -18.84
C TYR A 54 -1.43 -9.31 -19.47
N ASN A 55 -2.18 -10.05 -18.66
CA ASN A 55 -3.42 -10.69 -19.06
C ASN A 55 -4.57 -9.98 -18.33
N PRO A 56 -5.53 -9.35 -19.02
CA PRO A 56 -6.64 -8.67 -18.37
C PRO A 56 -7.64 -9.63 -17.72
N ASP A 57 -7.64 -10.90 -18.11
CA ASP A 57 -8.58 -11.89 -17.59
C ASP A 57 -8.03 -12.64 -16.38
N GLU A 58 -6.73 -12.60 -16.14
CA GLU A 58 -6.08 -13.39 -15.09
C GLU A 58 -4.82 -12.70 -14.58
N TYR A 59 -4.48 -12.93 -13.31
CA TYR A 59 -3.30 -12.38 -12.63
C TYR A 59 -3.39 -10.87 -12.33
N HIS A 60 -2.36 -10.38 -11.64
CA HIS A 60 -2.25 -9.00 -11.19
C HIS A 60 -1.19 -8.23 -12.00
N GLY A 61 -1.02 -6.97 -11.63
CA GLY A 61 -0.17 -6.03 -12.32
C GLY A 61 1.32 -6.43 -12.40
N PRO A 62 2.03 -5.88 -13.39
CA PRO A 62 3.43 -6.17 -13.71
C PRO A 62 4.49 -5.83 -12.66
N THR A 63 4.23 -4.94 -11.68
CA THR A 63 5.29 -4.37 -10.83
C THR A 63 6.11 -5.42 -10.09
N LEU A 64 5.47 -6.45 -9.52
CA LEU A 64 6.15 -7.52 -8.79
C LEU A 64 7.22 -8.19 -9.67
N ASN A 65 6.83 -8.64 -10.87
CA ASN A 65 7.71 -9.35 -11.80
C ASN A 65 8.89 -8.48 -12.23
N TYR A 66 8.65 -7.24 -12.64
CA TYR A 66 9.73 -6.35 -13.08
C TYR A 66 10.67 -5.93 -11.95
N LEU A 67 10.16 -5.69 -10.74
CA LEU A 67 11.00 -5.35 -9.59
C LEU A 67 11.83 -6.55 -9.11
N THR A 68 11.39 -7.77 -9.39
CA THR A 68 12.14 -9.01 -9.11
C THR A 68 13.37 -9.18 -10.01
N LEU A 69 13.43 -8.50 -11.16
CA LEU A 69 14.66 -8.48 -11.99
C LEU A 69 15.87 -7.93 -11.22
N ILE A 70 15.67 -7.05 -10.24
CA ILE A 70 16.76 -6.46 -9.46
C ILE A 70 17.48 -7.54 -8.62
N PRO A 71 16.81 -8.23 -7.67
CA PRO A 71 17.47 -9.28 -6.90
C PRO A 71 17.93 -10.45 -7.77
N ALA A 72 17.19 -10.84 -8.82
CA ALA A 72 17.62 -11.90 -9.72
C ALA A 72 18.94 -11.56 -10.46
N ARG A 73 19.11 -10.30 -10.90
CA ARG A 73 20.38 -9.85 -11.51
C ARG A 73 21.50 -9.80 -10.49
N LEU A 74 21.23 -9.37 -9.26
CA LEU A 74 22.22 -9.34 -8.18
C LEU A 74 22.67 -10.76 -7.79
N SER A 75 21.78 -11.76 -7.87
CA SER A 75 22.10 -13.17 -7.66
C SER A 75 22.63 -13.87 -8.92
N SER A 76 22.86 -13.14 -10.02
CA SER A 76 23.26 -13.68 -11.33
C SER A 76 22.34 -14.75 -11.91
N ALA A 77 21.07 -14.81 -11.48
CA ALA A 77 20.09 -15.76 -11.99
C ALA A 77 19.72 -15.42 -13.44
N ARG A 78 19.63 -16.44 -14.30
CA ARG A 78 19.27 -16.31 -15.71
C ARG A 78 18.05 -17.14 -16.09
N LYS A 79 17.75 -18.17 -15.30
CA LYS A 79 16.63 -19.09 -15.50
C LYS A 79 15.80 -19.24 -14.24
N LEU A 80 14.58 -19.71 -14.38
CA LEU A 80 13.69 -19.99 -13.26
C LEU A 80 14.31 -20.99 -12.28
N SER A 81 15.07 -21.97 -12.78
CA SER A 81 15.81 -22.95 -11.98
C SER A 81 16.92 -22.36 -11.11
N ASP A 82 17.40 -21.14 -11.44
CA ASP A 82 18.47 -20.47 -10.70
C ASP A 82 17.92 -19.65 -9.52
N LEU A 83 16.59 -19.47 -9.45
CA LEU A 83 15.94 -18.65 -8.46
C LEU A 83 15.68 -19.46 -7.19
N SER A 84 16.04 -18.90 -6.04
CA SER A 84 15.57 -19.38 -4.75
C SER A 84 14.38 -18.56 -4.24
N GLU A 85 13.65 -19.11 -3.29
CA GLU A 85 12.57 -18.41 -2.59
C GLU A 85 13.07 -17.09 -1.97
N PHE A 86 14.34 -17.03 -1.54
CA PHE A 86 14.94 -15.79 -1.05
C PHE A 86 14.95 -14.70 -2.12
N THR A 87 15.43 -15.02 -3.33
CA THR A 87 15.52 -14.06 -4.45
C THR A 87 14.17 -13.46 -4.81
N LEU A 88 13.09 -14.23 -4.69
CA LEU A 88 11.72 -13.76 -4.91
C LEU A 88 11.18 -12.98 -3.71
N ARG A 89 11.22 -13.58 -2.51
CA ARG A 89 10.61 -13.04 -1.29
C ARG A 89 11.34 -11.80 -0.75
N ILE A 90 12.57 -11.50 -1.19
CA ILE A 90 13.26 -10.26 -0.79
C ILE A 90 12.55 -9.00 -1.30
N VAL A 91 11.79 -9.10 -2.41
CA VAL A 91 11.04 -7.96 -2.99
C VAL A 91 9.96 -7.45 -2.02
N PRO A 92 8.99 -8.27 -1.56
CA PRO A 92 8.01 -7.81 -0.57
C PRO A 92 8.66 -7.44 0.78
N VAL A 93 9.78 -8.07 1.18
CA VAL A 93 10.52 -7.68 2.39
C VAL A 93 11.01 -6.23 2.27
N PHE A 94 11.61 -5.87 1.15
CA PHE A 94 12.09 -4.51 0.88
C PHE A 94 10.95 -3.49 1.03
N PHE A 95 9.79 -3.75 0.40
CA PHE A 95 8.63 -2.84 0.51
C PHE A 95 8.01 -2.81 1.90
N GLY A 96 8.05 -3.92 2.65
CA GLY A 96 7.66 -3.96 4.06
C GLY A 96 8.54 -3.07 4.95
N VAL A 97 9.85 -3.04 4.69
CA VAL A 97 10.80 -2.15 5.40
C VAL A 97 10.62 -0.69 4.95
N CYS A 98 10.44 -0.43 3.65
CA CYS A 98 10.14 0.90 3.14
C CYS A 98 8.87 1.50 3.76
N LEU A 99 7.83 0.69 3.97
CA LEU A 99 6.60 1.13 4.66
C LEU A 99 6.91 1.71 6.04
N VAL A 100 7.75 1.02 6.84
CA VAL A 100 8.17 1.50 8.16
C VAL A 100 8.95 2.82 8.04
N LEU A 101 9.89 2.90 7.11
CA LEU A 101 10.70 4.11 6.89
C LEU A 101 9.86 5.33 6.48
N LEU A 102 8.83 5.13 5.64
CA LEU A 102 7.95 6.20 5.17
C LEU A 102 7.22 6.91 6.31
N LEU A 103 6.91 6.22 7.42
CA LEU A 103 6.25 6.81 8.58
C LEU A 103 7.00 8.02 9.14
N TRP A 104 8.34 8.04 9.02
CA TRP A 104 9.15 9.15 9.51
C TRP A 104 8.82 10.49 8.84
N LEU A 105 8.40 10.44 7.57
CA LEU A 105 8.04 11.63 6.81
C LEU A 105 6.73 12.28 7.28
N LEU A 106 5.97 11.62 8.16
CA LEU A 106 4.74 12.13 8.77
C LEU A 106 4.96 12.71 10.19
N THR A 107 6.21 12.79 10.67
CA THR A 107 6.53 13.20 12.06
C THR A 107 6.05 14.60 12.44
N ASP A 108 6.03 15.54 11.49
CA ASP A 108 5.49 16.89 11.67
C ASP A 108 3.97 16.96 11.55
N GLY A 109 3.33 15.93 10.97
CA GLY A 109 1.88 15.85 10.84
C GLY A 109 1.19 15.10 11.99
N LEU A 110 1.72 13.94 12.36
CA LEU A 110 1.15 13.07 13.39
C LEU A 110 1.78 13.24 14.77
N GLY A 111 2.95 13.88 14.83
CA GLY A 111 3.79 13.94 16.02
C GLY A 111 4.66 12.70 16.18
N ARG A 112 5.86 12.90 16.74
CA ARG A 112 6.87 11.83 16.90
C ARG A 112 6.37 10.61 17.69
N PRO A 113 5.65 10.75 18.83
CA PRO A 113 5.20 9.58 19.58
C PRO A 113 4.26 8.68 18.77
N ALA A 114 3.32 9.28 18.03
CA ALA A 114 2.40 8.54 17.17
C ALA A 114 3.13 7.83 16.04
N VAL A 115 4.10 8.49 15.40
CA VAL A 115 4.94 7.87 14.36
C VAL A 115 5.76 6.70 14.89
N VAL A 116 6.39 6.84 16.06
CA VAL A 116 7.16 5.74 16.68
C VAL A 116 6.24 4.58 17.05
N CYS A 117 5.07 4.86 17.64
CA CYS A 117 4.07 3.84 17.95
C CYS A 117 3.61 3.10 16.68
N ALA A 118 3.25 3.85 15.62
CA ALA A 118 2.87 3.26 14.34
C ALA A 118 4.00 2.44 13.71
N ALA A 119 5.26 2.88 13.84
CA ALA A 119 6.42 2.14 13.34
C ALA A 119 6.62 0.83 14.08
N VAL A 120 6.53 0.84 15.41
CA VAL A 120 6.62 -0.39 16.24
C VAL A 120 5.49 -1.34 15.90
N LEU A 121 4.24 -0.87 15.88
CA LEU A 121 3.07 -1.70 15.56
C LEU A 121 3.16 -2.29 14.14
N THR A 122 3.58 -1.49 13.16
CA THR A 122 3.79 -1.99 11.78
C THR A 122 4.95 -2.99 11.71
N ALA A 123 6.02 -2.79 12.49
CA ALA A 123 7.16 -3.67 12.52
C ALA A 123 6.80 -5.07 13.04
N VAL A 124 5.97 -5.16 14.09
CA VAL A 124 5.62 -6.42 14.77
C VAL A 124 4.26 -7.02 14.39
N SER A 125 3.44 -6.29 13.63
CA SER A 125 2.12 -6.74 13.18
C SER A 125 2.21 -8.08 12.44
N PRO A 126 1.46 -9.11 12.89
CA PRO A 126 1.41 -10.39 12.21
C PRO A 126 1.06 -10.30 10.72
N ALA A 127 0.09 -9.46 10.36
CA ALA A 127 -0.31 -9.30 8.97
C ALA A 127 0.84 -8.73 8.14
N PHE A 128 1.49 -7.67 8.61
CA PHE A 128 2.62 -7.07 7.89
C PHE A 128 3.83 -7.99 7.84
N VAL A 129 4.14 -8.74 8.90
CA VAL A 129 5.25 -9.71 8.89
C VAL A 129 4.95 -10.85 7.90
N PHE A 130 3.73 -11.39 7.90
CA PHE A 130 3.33 -12.47 7.01
C PHE A 130 3.41 -12.05 5.54
N TYR A 131 2.70 -10.97 5.16
CA TYR A 131 2.64 -10.54 3.76
C TYR A 131 3.95 -9.94 3.25
N SER A 132 4.80 -9.40 4.11
CA SER A 132 6.17 -8.99 3.70
C SER A 132 7.05 -10.18 3.32
N ARG A 133 6.71 -11.41 3.73
CA ARG A 133 7.47 -12.64 3.47
C ARG A 133 6.78 -13.51 2.41
N TYR A 134 5.83 -12.95 1.69
CA TYR A 134 4.97 -13.66 0.75
C TYR A 134 5.09 -13.04 -0.64
N TYR A 135 5.57 -13.81 -1.63
CA TYR A 135 5.87 -13.30 -2.98
C TYR A 135 4.60 -13.05 -3.81
N ILE A 136 3.89 -11.98 -3.44
CA ILE A 136 2.68 -11.47 -4.08
C ILE A 136 2.66 -9.93 -4.04
N GLN A 137 1.64 -9.31 -4.64
CA GLN A 137 1.54 -7.87 -4.92
C GLN A 137 1.22 -7.01 -3.69
N GLU A 138 0.73 -7.62 -2.62
CA GLU A 138 0.04 -6.98 -1.50
C GLU A 138 0.96 -5.98 -0.80
N MET A 139 2.19 -6.39 -0.50
CA MET A 139 3.13 -5.52 0.22
C MET A 139 3.60 -4.35 -0.66
N LEU A 140 3.69 -4.56 -1.98
CA LEU A 140 3.98 -3.48 -2.93
C LEU A 140 2.83 -2.48 -2.96
N LEU A 141 1.59 -2.98 -3.11
CA LEU A 141 0.39 -2.15 -3.15
C LEU A 141 0.25 -1.31 -1.88
N VAL A 142 0.43 -1.91 -0.71
CA VAL A 142 0.36 -1.17 0.57
C VAL A 142 1.48 -0.14 0.66
N CYS A 143 2.72 -0.48 0.29
CA CYS A 143 3.82 0.48 0.36
C CYS A 143 3.61 1.65 -0.60
N PHE A 144 3.16 1.42 -1.84
CA PHE A 144 2.86 2.48 -2.80
C PHE A 144 1.65 3.31 -2.37
N THR A 145 0.62 2.67 -1.81
CA THR A 145 -0.55 3.36 -1.23
C THR A 145 -0.12 4.31 -0.12
N PHE A 146 0.67 3.82 0.83
CA PHE A 146 1.19 4.63 1.93
C PHE A 146 2.19 5.70 1.45
N GLY A 147 2.97 5.40 0.42
CA GLY A 147 3.83 6.35 -0.28
C GLY A 147 3.03 7.51 -0.89
N ALA A 148 1.93 7.22 -1.60
CA ALA A 148 1.06 8.25 -2.17
C ALA A 148 0.46 9.17 -1.09
N ILE A 149 -0.01 8.60 0.03
CA ILE A 149 -0.49 9.38 1.18
C ILE A 149 0.62 10.25 1.76
N THR A 150 1.80 9.65 1.98
CA THR A 150 2.93 10.31 2.63
C THR A 150 3.48 11.45 1.78
N PHE A 151 3.77 11.19 0.51
CA PHE A 151 4.28 12.20 -0.41
C PHE A 151 3.23 13.26 -0.74
N GLY A 152 1.95 12.87 -0.81
CA GLY A 152 0.83 13.80 -0.94
C GLY A 152 0.78 14.76 0.25
N TYR A 153 0.92 14.25 1.47
CA TYR A 153 1.05 15.08 2.67
C TYR A 153 2.27 16.00 2.59
N ARG A 154 3.47 15.48 2.25
CA ARG A 154 4.67 16.33 2.09
C ARG A 154 4.47 17.44 1.06
N TYR A 155 3.75 17.17 -0.02
CA TYR A 155 3.37 18.18 -1.01
C TYR A 155 2.52 19.28 -0.38
N THR A 156 1.54 18.94 0.46
CA THR A 156 0.70 19.97 1.11
C THR A 156 1.49 20.95 1.98
N GLN A 157 2.63 20.53 2.54
CA GLN A 157 3.43 21.34 3.47
C GLN A 157 4.27 22.43 2.78
N ASN A 158 4.82 22.17 1.59
CA ASN A 158 5.72 23.14 0.92
C ASN A 158 5.50 23.28 -0.59
N LYS A 159 4.51 22.57 -1.16
CA LYS A 159 4.13 22.59 -2.58
C LYS A 159 5.29 22.30 -3.56
N SER A 160 6.33 21.58 -3.14
CA SER A 160 7.45 21.21 -4.02
C SER A 160 7.01 20.22 -5.10
N ILE A 161 7.44 20.46 -6.35
CA ILE A 161 7.15 19.57 -7.48
C ILE A 161 7.66 18.14 -7.23
N LYS A 162 8.78 17.97 -6.53
CA LYS A 162 9.34 16.66 -6.17
C LYS A 162 8.30 15.79 -5.47
N TRP A 163 7.56 16.34 -4.51
CA TRP A 163 6.53 15.59 -3.78
C TRP A 163 5.32 15.26 -4.65
N ALA A 164 4.94 16.14 -5.58
CA ALA A 164 3.90 15.83 -6.57
C ALA A 164 4.32 14.67 -7.48
N LEU A 165 5.57 14.67 -7.96
CA LEU A 165 6.11 13.59 -8.80
C LEU A 165 6.24 12.27 -8.02
N LEU A 166 6.68 12.29 -6.76
CA LEU A 166 6.74 11.09 -5.93
C LEU A 166 5.35 10.53 -5.59
N THR A 167 4.36 11.42 -5.37
CA THR A 167 2.96 11.02 -5.22
C THR A 167 2.47 10.34 -6.49
N ALA A 168 2.71 10.95 -7.65
CA ALA A 168 2.33 10.41 -8.95
C ALA A 168 3.01 9.08 -9.28
N LEU A 169 4.31 8.95 -8.99
CA LEU A 169 5.05 7.71 -9.11
C LEU A 169 4.38 6.61 -8.28
N SER A 170 4.02 6.91 -7.03
CA SER A 170 3.35 5.97 -6.15
C SER A 170 1.97 5.56 -6.68
N LEU A 171 1.17 6.52 -7.17
CA LEU A 171 -0.15 6.24 -7.78
C LEU A 171 -0.04 5.40 -9.05
N GLY A 172 0.92 5.70 -9.94
CA GLY A 172 1.19 4.91 -11.13
C GLY A 172 1.63 3.48 -10.80
N LEU A 173 2.49 3.32 -9.78
CA LEU A 173 2.91 2.02 -9.29
C LEU A 173 1.78 1.25 -8.60
N MET A 174 0.87 1.90 -7.86
CA MET A 174 -0.34 1.25 -7.33
C MET A 174 -1.16 0.64 -8.46
N HIS A 175 -1.45 1.43 -9.49
CA HIS A 175 -2.22 0.97 -10.65
C HIS A 175 -1.52 -0.18 -11.37
N ALA A 176 -0.20 -0.09 -11.56
CA ALA A 176 0.61 -1.16 -12.16
C ALA A 176 0.83 -2.38 -11.26
N THR A 177 0.39 -2.34 -10.00
CA THR A 177 0.54 -3.45 -9.05
C THR A 177 -0.73 -4.29 -8.97
N LYS A 178 -1.89 -3.65 -8.83
CA LYS A 178 -3.15 -4.38 -8.63
C LYS A 178 -4.35 -3.57 -9.09
N GLU A 179 -5.30 -4.26 -9.68
CA GLU A 179 -6.57 -3.71 -10.15
C GLU A 179 -7.40 -3.16 -8.98
N THR A 180 -7.29 -3.78 -7.80
CA THR A 180 -7.95 -3.33 -6.57
C THR A 180 -7.45 -1.97 -6.06
N SER A 181 -6.38 -1.42 -6.65
CA SER A 181 -5.92 -0.04 -6.43
C SER A 181 -7.02 1.01 -6.62
N ILE A 182 -8.03 0.74 -7.46
CA ILE A 182 -9.17 1.64 -7.67
C ILE A 182 -9.99 1.88 -6.40
N ILE A 183 -10.08 0.89 -5.51
CA ILE A 183 -10.77 1.02 -4.21
C ILE A 183 -9.99 2.00 -3.33
N ALA A 184 -8.65 1.93 -3.34
CA ALA A 184 -7.79 2.86 -2.62
C ALA A 184 -7.89 4.27 -3.20
N PHE A 185 -7.87 4.43 -4.52
CA PHE A 185 -8.07 5.74 -5.18
C PHE A 185 -9.42 6.36 -4.82
N GLY A 186 -10.51 5.59 -4.91
CA GLY A 186 -11.85 6.03 -4.54
C GLY A 186 -11.93 6.43 -3.06
N SER A 187 -11.30 5.65 -2.18
CA SER A 187 -11.24 5.95 -0.74
C SER A 187 -10.46 7.22 -0.44
N MET A 188 -9.31 7.43 -1.10
CA MET A 188 -8.53 8.67 -0.95
C MET A 188 -9.32 9.88 -1.42
N LEU A 189 -9.96 9.79 -2.59
CA LEU A 189 -10.76 10.87 -3.14
C LEU A 189 -11.91 11.24 -2.19
N LEU A 190 -12.67 10.26 -1.74
CA LEU A 190 -13.79 10.50 -0.82
C LEU A 190 -13.31 11.02 0.54
N ALA A 191 -12.18 10.54 1.06
CA ALA A 191 -11.58 11.05 2.29
C ALA A 191 -11.16 12.53 2.16
N VAL A 192 -10.57 12.94 1.03
CA VAL A 192 -10.26 14.36 0.74
C VAL A 192 -11.54 15.18 0.69
N LEU A 193 -12.57 14.71 -0.02
CA LEU A 193 -13.85 15.43 -0.13
C LEU A 193 -14.51 15.65 1.23
N ILE A 194 -14.61 14.60 2.06
CA ILE A 194 -15.17 14.71 3.41
C ILE A 194 -14.33 15.66 4.28
N MET A 195 -13.01 15.54 4.22
CA MET A 195 -12.10 16.41 4.97
C MET A 195 -12.28 17.89 4.60
N LEU A 196 -12.39 18.20 3.30
CA LEU A 196 -12.65 19.56 2.82
C LEU A 196 -14.04 20.08 3.21
N LEU A 197 -15.07 19.23 3.16
CA LEU A 197 -16.43 19.60 3.61
C LEU A 197 -16.47 19.90 5.10
N MET A 198 -15.77 19.11 5.91
CA MET A 198 -15.65 19.36 7.36
C MET A 198 -14.87 20.63 7.65
N GLN A 199 -13.81 20.91 6.88
CA GLN A 199 -13.04 22.14 7.01
C GLN A 199 -13.90 23.37 6.67
N ARG A 200 -14.66 23.32 5.57
CA ARG A 200 -15.59 24.37 5.17
C ARG A 200 -16.62 24.69 6.26
N ARG A 201 -17.21 23.65 6.87
CA ARG A 201 -18.21 23.82 7.93
C ARG A 201 -17.66 24.45 9.20
N GLN A 202 -16.38 24.23 9.49
CA GLN A 202 -15.75 24.66 10.75
C GLN A 202 -15.05 26.01 10.62
N ASP A 203 -14.36 26.23 9.51
CA ASP A 203 -13.48 27.39 9.33
C ASP A 203 -14.11 28.43 8.37
N GLY A 204 -15.32 28.18 7.87
CA GLY A 204 -16.10 29.09 7.01
C GLY A 204 -15.53 29.35 5.60
N SER A 205 -14.30 28.92 5.35
CA SER A 205 -13.57 29.10 4.09
C SER A 205 -13.54 27.82 3.25
N VAL A 206 -13.72 27.97 1.94
CA VAL A 206 -13.47 26.90 0.98
C VAL A 206 -12.04 27.08 0.50
N LEU A 207 -11.14 26.16 0.86
CA LEU A 207 -9.84 26.10 0.20
C LEU A 207 -10.10 25.85 -1.29
N SER A 208 -9.67 26.79 -2.14
CA SER A 208 -9.74 26.60 -3.57
C SER A 208 -8.85 25.42 -3.95
N ILE A 209 -9.28 24.58 -4.89
CA ILE A 209 -8.46 23.46 -5.40
C ILE A 209 -7.10 23.98 -5.90
N LYS A 210 -7.05 25.21 -6.42
CA LYS A 210 -5.83 25.87 -6.88
C LYS A 210 -4.87 26.25 -5.74
N GLU A 211 -5.39 26.47 -4.53
CA GLU A 211 -4.59 26.71 -3.31
C GLU A 211 -4.05 25.39 -2.73
N ILE A 212 -4.80 24.30 -2.94
CA ILE A 212 -4.40 22.95 -2.52
C ILE A 212 -3.33 22.39 -3.46
N VAL A 213 -3.52 22.51 -4.78
CA VAL A 213 -2.60 21.97 -5.79
C VAL A 213 -2.33 23.00 -6.88
N LYS A 214 -1.05 23.27 -7.15
CA LYS A 214 -0.64 24.10 -8.28
C LYS A 214 -1.02 23.40 -9.60
N PRO A 215 -1.73 24.03 -10.54
CA PRO A 215 -2.19 23.38 -11.78
C PRO A 215 -1.06 22.71 -12.56
N ARG A 216 0.09 23.38 -12.73
CA ARG A 216 1.27 22.80 -13.38
C ARG A 216 1.80 21.54 -12.69
N HIS A 217 1.70 21.47 -11.36
CA HIS A 217 2.13 20.28 -10.60
C HIS A 217 1.10 19.16 -10.72
N ALA A 218 -0.20 19.49 -10.78
CA ALA A 218 -1.26 18.52 -11.05
C ALA A 218 -1.09 17.88 -12.43
N VAL A 219 -0.86 18.70 -13.47
CA VAL A 219 -0.61 18.20 -14.84
C VAL A 219 0.63 17.32 -14.89
N ALA A 220 1.75 17.77 -14.31
CA ALA A 220 2.97 16.97 -14.24
C ALA A 220 2.76 15.65 -13.48
N ALA A 221 2.00 15.67 -12.38
CA ALA A 221 1.66 14.48 -11.62
C ALA A 221 0.79 13.50 -12.44
N LEU A 222 -0.25 13.99 -13.12
CA LEU A 222 -1.10 13.15 -13.97
C LEU A 222 -0.30 12.48 -15.10
N ILE A 223 0.54 13.25 -15.80
CA ILE A 223 1.43 12.73 -16.83
C ILE A 223 2.38 11.67 -16.25
N THR A 224 3.00 11.96 -15.10
CA THR A 224 3.92 11.01 -14.45
C THR A 224 3.25 9.70 -14.06
N ALA A 225 2.07 9.76 -13.44
CA ALA A 225 1.34 8.55 -13.04
C ALA A 225 0.91 7.73 -14.27
N ALA A 226 0.43 8.42 -15.33
CA ALA A 226 0.07 7.79 -16.60
C ALA A 226 1.27 7.13 -17.28
N ILE A 227 2.42 7.81 -17.34
CA ILE A 227 3.67 7.26 -17.91
C ILE A 227 4.11 6.03 -17.13
N VAL A 228 4.16 6.09 -15.81
CA VAL A 228 4.58 4.96 -14.97
C VAL A 228 3.66 3.76 -15.20
N SER A 229 2.34 3.97 -15.13
CA SER A 229 1.36 2.92 -15.41
C SER A 229 1.54 2.33 -16.82
N ALA A 230 1.61 3.20 -17.83
CA ALA A 230 1.74 2.80 -19.23
C ALA A 230 3.04 2.04 -19.49
N LEU A 231 4.17 2.46 -18.92
CA LEU A 231 5.46 1.77 -19.05
C LEU A 231 5.37 0.33 -18.57
N PHE A 232 4.84 0.13 -17.37
CA PHE A 232 4.73 -1.20 -16.78
C PHE A 232 3.73 -2.09 -17.54
N TYR A 233 2.54 -1.59 -17.85
CA TYR A 233 1.51 -2.37 -18.55
C TYR A 233 1.85 -2.63 -20.02
N SER A 234 2.57 -1.72 -20.68
CA SER A 234 3.05 -1.93 -22.05
C SER A 234 4.29 -2.84 -22.13
N SER A 235 4.73 -3.41 -21.00
CA SER A 235 5.97 -4.18 -20.91
C SER A 235 7.18 -3.40 -21.43
N PHE A 236 7.30 -2.14 -21.02
CA PHE A 236 8.30 -1.18 -21.53
C PHE A 236 8.26 -1.04 -23.05
N PHE A 237 7.04 -0.84 -23.58
CA PHE A 237 6.71 -0.68 -25.01
C PHE A 237 6.86 -1.91 -25.89
N THR A 238 7.22 -3.06 -25.34
CA THR A 238 7.27 -4.33 -26.11
C THR A 238 5.87 -4.92 -26.37
N ASN A 239 4.87 -4.52 -25.58
CA ASN A 239 3.46 -4.88 -25.78
C ASN A 239 2.51 -3.70 -25.49
N PRO A 240 2.37 -2.72 -26.40
CA PRO A 240 1.53 -1.53 -26.17
C PRO A 240 0.06 -1.84 -25.87
N THR A 241 -0.46 -2.97 -26.36
CA THR A 241 -1.84 -3.41 -26.10
C THR A 241 -2.13 -3.59 -24.61
N GLY A 242 -1.11 -3.88 -23.80
CA GLY A 242 -1.25 -4.04 -22.36
C GLY A 242 -1.77 -2.79 -21.63
N ILE A 243 -1.59 -1.59 -22.20
CA ILE A 243 -2.19 -0.35 -21.66
C ILE A 243 -3.72 -0.44 -21.71
N LEU A 244 -4.28 -0.87 -22.85
CA LEU A 244 -5.73 -1.03 -22.99
C LEU A 244 -6.23 -2.20 -22.15
N ASP A 245 -5.44 -3.27 -22.05
CA ASP A 245 -5.79 -4.42 -21.22
C ASP A 245 -5.87 -4.05 -19.73
N SER A 246 -5.03 -3.13 -19.25
CA SER A 246 -5.11 -2.57 -17.88
C SER A 246 -6.43 -1.86 -17.57
N ILE A 247 -7.18 -1.47 -18.60
CA ILE A 247 -8.52 -0.88 -18.46
C ILE A 247 -9.60 -1.95 -18.64
N ARG A 248 -9.42 -2.87 -19.61
CA ARG A 248 -10.37 -3.96 -19.88
C ARG A 248 -10.54 -4.89 -18.68
N THR A 249 -9.48 -5.10 -17.91
CA THR A 249 -9.47 -5.94 -16.70
C THR A 249 -10.61 -5.60 -15.73
N TYR A 250 -10.98 -4.31 -15.59
CA TYR A 250 -12.06 -3.91 -14.70
C TYR A 250 -13.40 -4.55 -15.09
N SER A 251 -13.70 -4.68 -16.38
CA SER A 251 -14.92 -5.35 -16.85
C SER A 251 -14.95 -6.82 -16.39
N THR A 252 -13.83 -7.53 -16.57
CA THR A 252 -13.67 -8.92 -16.14
C THR A 252 -13.83 -9.04 -14.62
N TYR A 253 -13.14 -8.21 -13.83
CA TYR A 253 -13.22 -8.23 -12.36
C TYR A 253 -14.63 -7.89 -11.85
N PHE A 254 -15.31 -6.88 -12.42
CA PHE A 254 -16.70 -6.57 -12.06
C PHE A 254 -17.64 -7.74 -12.35
N SER A 255 -17.46 -8.44 -13.47
CA SER A 255 -18.26 -9.62 -13.79
C SER A 255 -18.07 -10.78 -12.81
N ARG A 256 -16.84 -10.99 -12.32
CA ARG A 256 -16.49 -12.03 -11.33
C ARG A 256 -17.04 -11.72 -9.95
N ALA A 257 -16.96 -10.45 -9.52
CA ALA A 257 -17.47 -10.01 -8.23
C ALA A 257 -18.97 -10.26 -8.04
N GLY A 258 -19.74 -10.35 -9.14
CA GLY A 258 -21.20 -10.57 -9.10
C GLY A 258 -21.67 -12.02 -9.29
N ARG A 259 -20.81 -12.98 -9.64
CA ARG A 259 -21.26 -14.30 -10.14
C ARG A 259 -20.82 -15.54 -9.36
N ASN A 260 -19.82 -15.45 -8.47
CA ASN A 260 -19.21 -16.65 -7.88
C ASN A 260 -19.42 -16.76 -6.36
N GLY A 261 -20.25 -17.73 -5.93
CA GLY A 261 -20.57 -17.97 -4.52
C GLY A 261 -19.46 -18.56 -3.65
N LEU A 262 -18.45 -19.20 -4.25
CA LEU A 262 -17.41 -19.96 -3.54
C LEU A 262 -16.47 -19.08 -2.68
N HIS A 263 -16.40 -17.78 -2.99
CA HIS A 263 -15.55 -16.81 -2.31
C HIS A 263 -16.36 -15.70 -1.63
N ASN A 264 -17.66 -15.92 -1.41
CA ASN A 264 -18.49 -14.95 -0.73
C ASN A 264 -18.28 -14.99 0.78
N HIS A 265 -18.06 -13.82 1.37
CA HIS A 265 -17.87 -13.65 2.80
C HIS A 265 -18.87 -12.64 3.37
N PRO A 266 -19.26 -12.78 4.65
CA PRO A 266 -20.11 -11.79 5.30
C PRO A 266 -19.39 -10.44 5.44
N TRP A 267 -20.16 -9.35 5.57
CA TRP A 267 -19.60 -8.00 5.61
C TRP A 267 -18.54 -7.80 6.71
N TYR A 268 -18.68 -8.49 7.83
CA TYR A 268 -17.75 -8.40 8.96
C TYR A 268 -16.49 -9.25 8.79
N TYR A 269 -16.31 -9.97 7.68
CA TYR A 269 -15.23 -10.93 7.48
C TYR A 269 -13.84 -10.32 7.66
N TYR A 270 -13.57 -9.18 7.04
CA TYR A 270 -12.27 -8.51 7.15
C TYR A 270 -12.00 -8.00 8.57
N LEU A 271 -13.02 -7.47 9.26
CA LEU A 271 -12.91 -7.08 10.66
C LEU A 271 -12.67 -8.28 11.58
N LYS A 272 -13.33 -9.41 11.32
CA LYS A 272 -13.07 -10.67 12.03
C LYS A 272 -11.61 -11.09 11.83
N MET A 273 -11.12 -11.12 10.58
CA MET A 273 -9.72 -11.48 10.27
C MET A 273 -8.70 -10.58 10.99
N LEU A 274 -8.99 -9.28 11.12
CA LEU A 274 -8.14 -8.35 11.86
C LEU A 274 -8.24 -8.53 13.38
N ILE A 275 -9.44 -8.68 13.94
CA ILE A 275 -9.63 -8.73 15.40
C ILE A 275 -9.21 -10.10 15.96
N TYR A 276 -9.57 -11.18 15.29
CA TYR A 276 -9.31 -12.54 15.74
C TYR A 276 -9.33 -13.55 14.59
N PHE A 277 -8.16 -14.15 14.34
CA PHE A 277 -8.01 -15.24 13.40
C PHE A 277 -7.25 -16.41 14.01
N LYS A 278 -7.79 -17.62 13.88
CA LYS A 278 -7.16 -18.87 14.32
C LYS A 278 -7.48 -19.97 13.32
N VAL A 279 -6.47 -20.72 12.92
CA VAL A 279 -6.62 -21.89 12.03
C VAL A 279 -6.30 -23.14 12.85
N ALA A 280 -7.27 -24.05 12.98
CA ALA A 280 -7.14 -25.31 13.70
C ALA A 280 -6.44 -25.16 15.07
N ALA A 281 -5.39 -25.95 15.32
CA ALA A 281 -4.58 -25.90 16.54
C ALA A 281 -3.46 -24.83 16.50
N GLY A 282 -3.43 -23.98 15.46
CA GLY A 282 -2.44 -22.93 15.31
C GLY A 282 -2.59 -21.75 16.29
N PRO A 283 -1.63 -20.80 16.26
CA PRO A 283 -1.66 -19.63 17.12
C PRO A 283 -2.84 -18.71 16.80
N VAL A 284 -3.21 -17.88 17.78
CA VAL A 284 -4.16 -16.78 17.58
C VAL A 284 -3.42 -15.60 16.98
N TRP A 285 -3.97 -15.07 15.90
CA TRP A 285 -3.52 -13.85 15.24
C TRP A 285 -4.53 -12.73 15.51
N SER A 286 -4.05 -11.55 15.88
CA SER A 286 -4.89 -10.39 16.19
C SER A 286 -4.15 -9.08 15.96
N GLU A 287 -4.86 -8.15 15.35
CA GLU A 287 -4.55 -6.73 15.20
C GLU A 287 -5.52 -5.88 16.04
N ALA A 288 -6.23 -6.47 17.01
CA ALA A 288 -7.28 -5.80 17.78
C ALA A 288 -6.79 -4.53 18.48
N LEU A 289 -5.55 -4.51 18.97
CA LEU A 289 -4.93 -3.31 19.54
C LEU A 289 -4.86 -2.17 18.50
N ILE A 290 -4.45 -2.48 17.26
CA ILE A 290 -4.39 -1.49 16.17
C ILE A 290 -5.79 -0.98 15.84
N VAL A 291 -6.79 -1.88 15.80
CA VAL A 291 -8.19 -1.51 15.56
C VAL A 291 -8.71 -0.57 16.65
N ILE A 292 -8.48 -0.89 17.93
CA ILE A 292 -8.87 -0.05 19.07
C ILE A 292 -8.21 1.33 18.97
N LEU A 293 -6.90 1.38 18.72
CA LEU A 293 -6.17 2.63 18.55
C LEU A 293 -6.65 3.44 17.33
N ALA A 294 -7.06 2.77 16.25
CA ALA A 294 -7.64 3.42 15.08
C ALA A 294 -8.99 4.07 15.42
N VAL A 295 -9.84 3.41 16.23
CA VAL A 295 -11.10 4.01 16.73
C VAL A 295 -10.83 5.24 17.59
N VAL A 296 -9.87 5.17 18.51
CA VAL A 296 -9.45 6.32 19.32
C VAL A 296 -8.95 7.46 18.42
N GLY A 297 -8.09 7.15 17.45
CA GLY A 297 -7.58 8.11 16.46
C GLY A 297 -8.70 8.77 15.65
N PHE A 298 -9.71 8.01 15.26
CA PHE A 298 -10.89 8.51 14.55
C PHE A 298 -11.68 9.51 15.40
N ILE A 299 -11.93 9.18 16.68
CA ILE A 299 -12.63 10.07 17.63
C ILE A 299 -11.85 11.38 17.79
N VAL A 300 -10.51 11.32 17.94
CA VAL A 300 -9.65 12.51 18.02
C VAL A 300 -9.70 13.32 16.72
N ALA A 301 -9.68 12.68 15.55
CA ALA A 301 -9.74 13.34 14.24
C ALA A 301 -11.02 14.18 14.06
N VAL A 302 -12.16 13.63 14.50
CA VAL A 302 -13.47 14.30 14.40
C VAL A 302 -13.62 15.39 15.45
N THR A 303 -13.31 15.09 16.72
CA THR A 303 -13.55 16.01 17.84
C THR A 303 -12.52 17.13 17.97
N ARG A 304 -11.32 16.97 17.38
CA ARG A 304 -10.14 17.84 17.57
C ARG A 304 -9.67 17.97 19.03
N LYS A 305 -10.14 17.11 19.94
CA LYS A 305 -9.81 17.18 21.36
C LYS A 305 -8.59 16.34 21.72
N GLY A 306 -7.78 16.83 22.65
CA GLY A 306 -6.82 16.01 23.39
C GLY A 306 -5.40 15.94 22.84
N ILE A 307 -5.06 16.57 21.71
CA ILE A 307 -3.68 16.56 21.18
C ILE A 307 -3.31 17.91 20.55
N ALA A 308 -2.27 18.56 21.07
CA ALA A 308 -1.69 19.78 20.51
C ALA A 308 -0.56 19.47 19.51
N GLY A 309 -0.41 20.30 18.47
CA GLY A 309 0.70 20.21 17.52
C GLY A 309 0.59 19.10 16.47
N VAL A 310 -0.61 18.59 16.22
CA VAL A 310 -0.91 17.65 15.12
C VAL A 310 -1.63 18.35 13.97
N ASN A 311 -1.39 17.87 12.75
CA ASN A 311 -2.11 18.31 11.57
C ASN A 311 -3.46 17.59 11.49
N PHE A 312 -4.53 18.26 11.89
CA PHE A 312 -5.89 17.69 11.87
C PHE A 312 -6.41 17.36 10.47
N ALA A 313 -5.94 18.06 9.42
CA ALA A 313 -6.34 17.72 8.05
C ALA A 313 -5.77 16.36 7.64
N LEU A 314 -4.49 16.10 7.94
CA LEU A 314 -3.88 14.79 7.75
C LEU A 314 -4.59 13.71 8.57
N LEU A 315 -4.83 13.98 9.86
CA LEU A 315 -5.45 13.02 10.76
C LEU A 315 -6.86 12.63 10.29
N ARG A 316 -7.67 13.61 9.86
CA ARG A 316 -8.99 13.36 9.27
C ARG A 316 -8.91 12.59 7.97
N PHE A 317 -8.01 12.98 7.08
CA PHE A 317 -7.82 12.26 5.84
C PHE A 317 -7.53 10.78 6.10
N ILE A 318 -6.57 10.47 6.98
CA ILE A 318 -6.23 9.08 7.35
C ILE A 318 -7.44 8.37 7.96
N ALA A 319 -8.12 9.02 8.92
CA ALA A 319 -9.28 8.45 9.61
C ALA A 319 -10.43 8.09 8.66
N PHE A 320 -10.81 9.01 7.76
CA PHE A 320 -11.86 8.74 6.77
C PHE A 320 -11.40 7.77 5.70
N TYR A 321 -10.15 7.86 5.24
CA TYR A 321 -9.58 6.89 4.30
C TYR A 321 -9.69 5.47 4.85
N THR A 322 -9.25 5.24 6.10
CA THR A 322 -9.33 3.94 6.76
C THR A 322 -10.78 3.47 6.89
N LEU A 323 -11.70 4.34 7.31
CA LEU A 323 -13.12 4.01 7.45
C LEU A 323 -13.75 3.62 6.10
N ILE A 324 -13.57 4.45 5.07
CA ILE A 324 -14.14 4.23 3.74
C ILE A 324 -13.58 2.95 3.14
N MET A 325 -12.26 2.75 3.22
CA MET A 325 -11.62 1.55 2.68
C MET A 325 -12.17 0.28 3.37
N THR A 326 -12.32 0.32 4.70
CA THR A 326 -12.91 -0.78 5.48
C THR A 326 -14.33 -1.07 5.03
N VAL A 327 -15.15 -0.03 4.85
CA VAL A 327 -16.54 -0.17 4.39
C VAL A 327 -16.60 -0.74 2.97
N LEU A 328 -15.81 -0.22 2.03
CA LEU A 328 -15.83 -0.68 0.63
C LEU A 328 -15.43 -2.15 0.53
N TYR A 329 -14.37 -2.58 1.23
CA TYR A 329 -14.03 -4.01 1.29
C TYR A 329 -15.12 -4.85 1.96
N SER A 330 -15.77 -4.33 3.00
CA SER A 330 -16.83 -5.05 3.72
C SER A 330 -18.13 -5.18 2.93
N VAL A 331 -18.42 -4.26 2.00
CA VAL A 331 -19.65 -4.29 1.19
C VAL A 331 -19.52 -5.22 -0.02
N ILE A 332 -18.29 -5.47 -0.51
CA ILE A 332 -18.06 -6.38 -1.64
C ILE A 332 -18.05 -7.82 -1.10
N PRO A 333 -19.06 -8.66 -1.39
CA PRO A 333 -19.16 -9.99 -0.76
C PRO A 333 -18.09 -10.94 -1.28
N TYR A 334 -17.73 -10.82 -2.56
CA TYR A 334 -16.67 -11.61 -3.17
C TYR A 334 -15.34 -11.28 -2.51
N LYS A 335 -14.54 -12.29 -2.15
CA LYS A 335 -13.17 -12.13 -1.67
C LYS A 335 -12.39 -11.32 -2.69
N THR A 336 -12.29 -10.02 -2.48
CA THR A 336 -11.40 -9.17 -3.24
C THR A 336 -9.99 -9.63 -2.90
N PRO A 337 -9.21 -10.13 -3.87
CA PRO A 337 -7.81 -10.47 -3.64
C PRO A 337 -7.13 -9.23 -3.06
N TRP A 338 -6.54 -9.41 -1.87
CA TRP A 338 -6.24 -8.42 -0.84
C TRP A 338 -5.63 -7.11 -1.34
#